data_AF-A0A840PM00-F1
#
_entry.id   AF-A0A840PM00-F1
#
_cell.length_a   1.000
_cell.length_b   1.000
_cell.length_c   1.000
_cell.angle_alpha   90.00
_cell.angle_beta   90.00
_cell.angle_gamma   90.00
#
_symmetry.space_group_name_H-M   'P 1'
#
loop_
_entity.id
_entity.type
_entity.pdbx_description
1 polymer ?
#
loop_
_entity_poly.entity_id
_entity_poly.type
_entity_poly.pdbx_seq_one_letter_code
_entity_poly.pdbx_strand_id
1 'polypeptide(L)'
;MPEIPRLRVVATNDLLGSFHPWPTSYGRLPGGAALRDAVLRLKSQGPALWADAGDFAQGGVISTLTGGLGGFTAMDELGPDVAAAGNHEFDWGTATVRQGARLLSAPLLCANHPAAGLPATAAFELGGVTAGVVGCTTPDLFRLIRERPEVPLAGMAGVIGRAARTLRGEGCDLVIAIVHDGVDWRPGPRGVRHLPARFAAAIRPWAHLVDVIVAGHTLGRWIGTLHGTPVLQPWAFGQEIGVVEFDSALKPARMYAETPGPPAPWHGHGGDLIAAARSRVVGTLARPLRNRLGTDRSLPAYSLPAYVAAAMAGANDCDIGIFGCWSIATGQPPLDGVLAWLDAGEVTEADVLRLVPYSDDSVVLASLTESDLARLRRRDDLAVWARAPRGRAAMTRYASTEIAAHLGRPLEFEPADTGVRPSLRIALSEGDRPG
;
A
#
# COMPACT_ATOMS: atom_id res chain seq x y z
N MET A 1 16.48 -25.11 27.42
CA MET A 1 15.26 -24.69 26.68
C MET A 1 15.44 -23.24 26.28
N PRO A 2 15.05 -22.81 25.07
CA PRO A 2 15.03 -21.38 24.76
C PRO A 2 14.13 -20.65 25.77
N GLU A 3 14.57 -19.48 26.23
CA GLU A 3 13.81 -18.64 27.16
C GLU A 3 12.51 -18.19 26.49
N ILE A 4 11.37 -18.33 27.19
CA ILE A 4 10.08 -17.83 26.70
C ILE A 4 10.16 -16.30 26.76
N PRO A 5 9.90 -15.58 25.67
CA PRO A 5 10.01 -14.13 25.68
C PRO A 5 8.96 -13.52 26.61
N ARG A 6 9.33 -12.43 27.26
CA ARG A 6 8.47 -11.67 28.17
C ARG A 6 7.32 -11.01 27.42
N LEU A 7 7.60 -10.49 26.24
CA LEU A 7 6.64 -9.86 25.34
C LEU A 7 7.09 -10.00 23.89
N ARG A 8 6.13 -10.10 22.97
CA ARG A 8 6.36 -9.91 21.54
C ARG A 8 5.68 -8.64 21.02
N VAL A 9 6.34 -7.96 20.09
CA VAL A 9 5.65 -7.02 19.20
C VAL A 9 5.62 -7.67 17.82
N VAL A 10 4.42 -7.84 17.31
CA VAL A 10 4.11 -8.46 16.02
C VAL A 10 3.66 -7.36 15.08
N ALA A 11 4.34 -7.21 13.96
CA ALA A 11 4.17 -6.13 13.01
C ALA A 11 3.56 -6.63 11.69
N THR A 12 2.60 -5.87 11.17
CA THR A 12 2.10 -5.94 9.80
C THR A 12 2.00 -4.54 9.21
N ASN A 13 1.92 -4.43 7.89
CA ASN A 13 1.79 -3.16 7.18
C ASN A 13 1.26 -3.38 5.76
N ASP A 14 0.69 -2.33 5.18
CA ASP A 14 0.40 -2.20 3.75
C ASP A 14 -0.34 -3.43 3.20
N LEU A 15 -1.44 -3.84 3.87
CA LEU A 15 -2.29 -4.92 3.38
C LEU A 15 -2.84 -4.61 1.99
N LEU A 16 -3.13 -3.34 1.71
CA LEU A 16 -3.62 -2.84 0.43
C LEU A 16 -4.79 -3.68 -0.13
N GLY A 17 -5.74 -4.03 0.75
CA GLY A 17 -6.91 -4.85 0.40
C GLY A 17 -6.63 -6.33 0.12
N SER A 18 -5.44 -6.84 0.46
CA SER A 18 -5.00 -8.23 0.23
C SER A 18 -5.62 -9.26 1.19
N PHE A 19 -6.88 -9.09 1.57
CA PHE A 19 -7.58 -10.04 2.43
C PHE A 19 -7.72 -11.42 1.76
N HIS A 20 -7.98 -11.45 0.46
CA HIS A 20 -8.05 -12.70 -0.30
C HIS A 20 -6.71 -13.06 -0.96
N PRO A 21 -6.38 -14.36 -1.12
CA PRO A 21 -5.20 -14.80 -1.85
C PRO A 21 -5.18 -14.38 -3.33
N TRP A 22 -4.29 -13.46 -3.68
CA TRP A 22 -4.09 -13.01 -5.07
C TRP A 22 -2.92 -13.71 -5.76
N PRO A 23 -2.98 -13.92 -7.09
CA PRO A 23 -1.88 -14.50 -7.84
C PRO A 23 -0.67 -13.55 -7.87
N THR A 24 0.52 -14.13 -7.78
CA THR A 24 1.81 -13.46 -7.98
C THR A 24 2.58 -14.18 -9.08
N SER A 25 3.67 -13.60 -9.59
CA SER A 25 4.52 -14.30 -10.57
C SER A 25 5.25 -15.55 -10.03
N TYR A 26 5.14 -15.83 -8.74
CA TYR A 26 5.82 -16.93 -8.04
C TYR A 26 4.86 -17.78 -7.20
N GLY A 27 3.54 -17.62 -7.35
CA GLY A 27 2.55 -18.36 -6.60
C GLY A 27 1.35 -17.50 -6.22
N ARG A 28 1.00 -17.48 -4.93
CA ARG A 28 -0.13 -16.72 -4.41
C ARG A 28 0.21 -16.09 -3.07
N LEU A 29 -0.41 -14.95 -2.80
CA LEU A 29 -0.37 -14.34 -1.47
C LEU A 29 -1.06 -15.24 -0.43
N PRO A 30 -0.64 -15.21 0.85
CA PRO A 30 -1.27 -16.00 1.92
C PRO A 30 -2.74 -15.63 2.16
N GLY A 31 -3.09 -14.35 2.03
CA GLY A 31 -4.40 -13.83 2.40
C GLY A 31 -4.55 -13.60 3.90
N GLY A 32 -5.59 -12.85 4.27
CA GLY A 32 -5.88 -12.40 5.63
C GLY A 32 -6.18 -13.53 6.61
N ALA A 33 -6.80 -14.63 6.17
CA ALA A 33 -7.06 -15.78 7.04
C ALA A 33 -5.75 -16.45 7.50
N ALA A 34 -4.83 -16.72 6.57
CA ALA A 34 -3.51 -17.27 6.91
C ALA A 34 -2.70 -16.30 7.80
N LEU A 35 -2.75 -15.00 7.49
CA LEU A 35 -2.13 -13.95 8.30
C LEU A 35 -2.65 -13.98 9.74
N ARG A 36 -3.97 -13.97 9.92
CA ARG A 36 -4.62 -14.01 11.24
C ARG A 36 -4.22 -15.26 12.01
N ASP A 37 -4.27 -16.44 11.39
CA ASP A 37 -3.91 -17.70 12.04
C ASP A 37 -2.44 -17.71 12.51
N ALA A 38 -1.52 -17.18 11.70
CA ALA A 38 -0.12 -17.08 12.07
C ALA A 38 0.10 -16.11 13.25
N VAL A 39 -0.56 -14.96 13.26
CA VAL A 39 -0.47 -14.03 14.39
C VAL A 39 -1.10 -14.62 15.65
N LEU A 40 -2.28 -15.26 15.55
CA LEU A 40 -2.93 -15.93 16.69
C LEU A 40 -2.05 -17.06 17.25
N ARG A 41 -1.34 -17.79 16.39
CA ARG A 41 -0.33 -18.76 16.81
C ARG A 41 0.77 -18.09 17.62
N LEU A 42 1.32 -16.95 17.17
CA LEU A 42 2.32 -16.20 17.95
C LEU A 42 1.77 -15.72 19.30
N LYS A 43 0.53 -15.19 19.33
CA LYS A 43 -0.15 -14.75 20.55
C LYS A 43 -0.42 -15.90 21.53
N SER A 44 -0.62 -17.12 21.04
CA SER A 44 -0.79 -18.31 21.89
C SER A 44 0.50 -18.73 22.63
N GLN A 45 1.66 -18.23 22.20
CA GLN A 45 2.98 -18.59 22.74
C GLN A 45 3.47 -17.62 23.82
N GLY A 46 2.62 -16.71 24.30
CA GLY A 46 2.94 -15.73 25.34
C GLY A 46 2.40 -14.33 25.04
N PRO A 47 2.63 -13.36 25.94
CA PRO A 47 2.17 -11.98 25.76
C PRO A 47 2.68 -11.40 24.44
N ALA A 48 1.78 -10.79 23.67
CA ALA A 48 2.09 -10.22 22.38
C ALA A 48 1.15 -9.06 22.04
N LEU A 49 1.69 -8.02 21.42
CA LEU A 49 0.95 -6.91 20.82
C LEU A 49 1.06 -7.01 19.29
N TRP A 50 -0.07 -7.09 18.60
CA TRP A 50 -0.14 -6.96 17.14
C TRP A 50 -0.37 -5.49 16.77
N ALA A 51 0.65 -4.88 16.17
CA ALA A 51 0.64 -3.52 15.66
C ALA A 51 0.66 -3.51 14.12
N ASP A 52 -0.30 -2.81 13.51
CA ASP A 52 -0.35 -2.59 12.06
C ASP A 52 0.05 -1.17 11.66
N ALA A 53 0.91 -1.04 10.65
CA ALA A 53 1.45 0.25 10.23
C ALA A 53 0.54 1.06 9.29
N GLY A 54 -0.65 0.60 8.92
CA GLY A 54 -1.59 1.31 8.04
C GLY A 54 -1.53 0.87 6.58
N ASP A 55 -2.28 1.57 5.72
CA ASP A 55 -2.58 1.23 4.33
C ASP A 55 -3.29 -0.13 4.17
N PHE A 56 -4.38 -0.31 4.92
CA PHE A 56 -5.27 -1.47 4.81
C PHE A 56 -6.65 -1.11 4.22
N ALA A 57 -7.06 0.16 4.32
CA ALA A 57 -8.38 0.62 3.91
C ALA A 57 -8.55 0.74 2.39
N GLN A 58 -7.46 0.99 1.65
CA GLN A 58 -7.46 1.00 0.19
C GLN A 58 -6.77 -0.18 -0.44
N GLY A 59 -7.14 -0.45 -1.69
CA GLY A 59 -6.63 -1.51 -2.51
C GLY A 59 -7.66 -2.63 -2.64
N GLY A 60 -7.56 -3.36 -3.75
CA GLY A 60 -8.39 -4.54 -3.98
C GLY A 60 -9.88 -4.25 -4.17
N VAL A 61 -10.64 -5.35 -4.25
CA VAL A 61 -12.06 -5.34 -4.62
C VAL A 61 -12.95 -4.71 -3.55
N ILE A 62 -12.66 -4.97 -2.27
CA ILE A 62 -13.51 -4.54 -1.15
C ILE A 62 -13.56 -3.02 -1.08
N SER A 63 -12.40 -2.35 -1.09
CA SER A 63 -12.36 -0.90 -0.94
C SER A 63 -13.07 -0.19 -2.10
N THR A 64 -12.88 -0.67 -3.34
CA THR A 64 -13.51 -0.08 -4.52
C THR A 64 -15.03 -0.25 -4.52
N LEU A 65 -15.55 -1.40 -4.09
CA LEU A 65 -16.99 -1.66 -4.11
C LEU A 65 -17.75 -1.08 -2.90
N THR A 66 -17.05 -0.75 -1.82
CA THR A 66 -17.67 -0.27 -0.56
C THR A 66 -17.38 1.19 -0.24
N GLY A 67 -16.67 1.91 -1.11
CA GLY A 67 -16.27 3.30 -0.85
C GLY A 67 -15.28 3.44 0.31
N GLY A 68 -14.32 2.51 0.41
CA GLY A 68 -13.24 2.54 1.40
C GLY A 68 -13.58 1.95 2.77
N LEU A 69 -14.84 2.02 3.21
CA LEU A 69 -15.24 1.59 4.56
C LEU A 69 -15.09 0.08 4.79
N GLY A 70 -15.30 -0.75 3.75
CA GLY A 70 -15.21 -2.20 3.89
C GLY A 70 -13.80 -2.68 4.27
N GLY A 71 -12.76 -1.91 3.93
CA GLY A 71 -11.39 -2.23 4.36
C GLY A 71 -11.20 -2.11 5.88
N PHE A 72 -11.85 -1.13 6.51
CA PHE A 72 -11.84 -0.99 7.98
C PHE A 72 -12.57 -2.16 8.66
N THR A 73 -13.74 -2.55 8.17
CA THR A 73 -14.48 -3.69 8.74
C THR A 73 -13.72 -5.01 8.54
N ALA A 74 -13.12 -5.24 7.37
CA ALA A 74 -12.29 -6.41 7.15
C ALA A 74 -11.03 -6.41 8.04
N MET A 75 -10.45 -5.24 8.33
CA MET A 75 -9.32 -5.11 9.25
C MET A 75 -9.72 -5.36 10.70
N ASP A 76 -10.91 -4.93 11.14
CA ASP A 76 -11.46 -5.26 12.46
C ASP A 76 -11.55 -6.79 12.66
N GLU A 77 -11.99 -7.51 11.63
CA GLU A 77 -12.09 -8.98 11.66
C GLU A 77 -10.73 -9.70 11.62
N LEU A 78 -9.67 -9.07 11.10
CA LEU A 78 -8.31 -9.57 11.27
C LEU A 78 -7.88 -9.46 12.72
N GLY A 79 -8.23 -8.36 13.38
CA GLY A 79 -8.05 -8.16 14.82
C GLY A 79 -6.64 -7.76 15.25
N PRO A 80 -6.02 -6.72 14.66
CA PRO A 80 -4.84 -6.08 15.26
C PRO A 80 -5.20 -5.51 16.64
N ASP A 81 -4.24 -5.40 17.55
CA ASP A 81 -4.47 -4.76 18.85
C ASP A 81 -4.42 -3.21 18.72
N VAL A 82 -3.67 -2.71 17.73
CA VAL A 82 -3.52 -1.29 17.43
C VAL A 82 -3.12 -1.10 15.97
N ALA A 83 -3.57 -0.01 15.34
CA ALA A 83 -3.13 0.37 14.01
C ALA A 83 -2.78 1.86 13.94
N ALA A 84 -1.90 2.26 13.03
CA ALA A 84 -1.76 3.65 12.63
C ALA A 84 -2.47 3.91 11.30
N ALA A 85 -2.92 5.15 11.09
CA ALA A 85 -3.41 5.55 9.78
C ALA A 85 -2.25 5.78 8.81
N GLY A 86 -2.25 5.06 7.70
CA GLY A 86 -1.43 5.34 6.52
C GLY A 86 -2.07 6.38 5.60
N ASN A 87 -1.49 6.59 4.42
CA ASN A 87 -2.05 7.55 3.47
C ASN A 87 -3.35 7.04 2.84
N HIS A 88 -3.46 5.72 2.63
CA HIS A 88 -4.58 5.12 1.95
C HIS A 88 -5.86 5.06 2.77
N GLU A 89 -5.79 5.23 4.09
CA GLU A 89 -6.97 5.48 4.91
C GLU A 89 -7.71 6.76 4.49
N PHE A 90 -7.00 7.75 3.91
CA PHE A 90 -7.52 9.08 3.55
C PHE A 90 -7.96 9.20 2.08
N ASP A 91 -7.90 8.12 1.28
CA ASP A 91 -8.24 8.15 -0.15
C ASP A 91 -9.69 8.58 -0.46
N TRP A 92 -10.59 8.36 0.52
CA TRP A 92 -12.00 8.78 0.50
C TRP A 92 -12.29 9.94 1.46
N GLY A 93 -11.25 10.68 1.84
CA GLY A 93 -11.37 11.85 2.68
C GLY A 93 -11.41 11.56 4.18
N THR A 94 -11.15 12.61 4.95
CA THR A 94 -11.02 12.54 6.41
C THR A 94 -12.33 12.15 7.11
N ALA A 95 -13.48 12.44 6.51
CA ALA A 95 -14.78 11.99 7.03
C ALA A 95 -14.89 10.46 7.04
N THR A 96 -14.43 9.81 5.97
CA THR A 96 -14.40 8.35 5.85
C THR A 96 -13.44 7.74 6.86
N VAL A 97 -12.26 8.34 7.10
CA VAL A 97 -11.33 7.91 8.15
C VAL A 97 -12.00 7.89 9.52
N ARG A 98 -12.71 8.97 9.89
CA ARG A 98 -13.41 9.04 11.20
C ARG A 98 -14.51 8.00 11.30
N GLN A 99 -15.20 7.72 10.21
CA GLN A 99 -16.23 6.68 10.17
C GLN A 99 -15.62 5.29 10.28
N GLY A 100 -14.57 5.01 9.50
CA GLY A 100 -13.82 3.76 9.53
C GLY A 100 -13.20 3.47 10.89
N ALA A 101 -12.65 4.49 11.56
CA ALA A 101 -12.12 4.35 12.92
C ALA A 101 -13.18 3.93 13.95
N ARG A 102 -14.47 4.23 13.73
CA ARG A 102 -15.57 3.75 14.59
C ARG A 102 -15.98 2.31 14.29
N LEU A 103 -15.56 1.75 13.16
CA LEU A 103 -15.79 0.35 12.80
C LEU A 103 -14.69 -0.57 13.36
N LEU A 104 -13.58 0.00 13.82
CA LEU A 104 -12.48 -0.74 14.44
C LEU A 104 -12.68 -0.83 15.95
N SER A 105 -12.51 -2.04 16.48
CA SER A 105 -12.35 -2.29 17.91
C SER A 105 -10.98 -1.81 18.41
N ALA A 106 -9.96 -1.90 17.55
CA ALA A 106 -8.63 -1.39 17.80
C ALA A 106 -8.55 0.13 17.65
N PRO A 107 -7.76 0.84 18.47
CA PRO A 107 -7.52 2.26 18.26
C PRO A 107 -6.73 2.48 16.96
N LEU A 108 -7.26 3.34 16.09
CA LEU A 108 -6.56 3.86 14.92
C LEU A 108 -5.84 5.17 15.29
N LEU A 109 -4.51 5.13 15.30
CA LEU A 109 -3.68 6.22 15.81
C LEU A 109 -3.16 7.15 14.70
N CYS A 110 -3.13 8.47 14.97
CA CYS A 110 -2.46 9.45 14.11
C CYS A 110 -2.09 10.75 14.87
N ALA A 111 -0.87 10.83 15.38
CA ALA A 111 -0.41 11.96 16.20
C ALA A 111 -0.07 13.22 15.40
N ASN A 112 0.37 13.07 14.14
CA ASN A 112 0.76 14.21 13.30
C ASN A 112 -0.38 14.85 12.52
N HIS A 113 -1.58 14.25 12.52
CA HIS A 113 -2.78 14.84 11.92
C HIS A 113 -3.94 15.01 12.92
N PRO A 114 -3.86 15.94 13.89
CA PRO A 114 -4.93 16.15 14.87
C PRO A 114 -6.30 16.45 14.24
N ALA A 115 -6.31 17.12 13.09
CA ALA A 115 -7.54 17.41 12.35
C ALA A 115 -8.23 16.14 11.82
N ALA A 116 -7.56 14.99 11.75
CA ALA A 116 -8.23 13.71 11.48
C ALA A 116 -9.21 13.31 12.59
N GLY A 117 -9.03 13.82 13.82
CA GLY A 117 -9.84 13.42 14.98
C GLY A 117 -9.51 12.02 15.50
N LEU A 118 -8.32 11.51 15.18
CA LEU A 118 -7.81 10.23 15.67
C LEU A 118 -6.98 10.44 16.94
N PRO A 119 -6.99 9.48 17.89
CA PRO A 119 -6.09 9.51 19.03
C PRO A 119 -4.62 9.49 18.59
N ALA A 120 -3.74 10.16 19.34
CA ALA A 120 -2.30 10.13 19.08
C ALA A 120 -1.63 8.86 19.62
N THR A 121 -2.12 8.37 20.76
CA THR A 121 -1.53 7.29 21.54
C THR A 121 -2.58 6.34 22.09
N ALA A 122 -2.13 5.14 22.49
CA ALA A 122 -2.88 4.17 23.28
C ALA A 122 -1.90 3.41 24.19
N ALA A 123 -2.40 2.78 25.26
CA ALA A 123 -1.60 1.96 26.17
C ALA A 123 -2.28 0.60 26.42
N PHE A 124 -1.47 -0.45 26.58
CA PHE A 124 -1.93 -1.83 26.67
C PHE A 124 -1.21 -2.56 27.81
N GLU A 125 -1.95 -3.33 28.59
CA GLU A 125 -1.41 -4.21 29.64
C GLU A 125 -1.26 -5.64 29.10
N LEU A 126 -0.04 -6.16 29.05
CA LEU A 126 0.31 -7.41 28.37
C LEU A 126 1.16 -8.29 29.29
N GLY A 127 0.50 -9.14 30.07
CA GLY A 127 1.19 -10.06 30.98
C GLY A 127 1.95 -9.34 32.11
N GLY A 128 1.45 -8.19 32.57
CA GLY A 128 2.08 -7.35 33.58
C GLY A 128 3.24 -6.51 33.02
N VAL A 129 3.12 -6.10 31.75
CA VAL A 129 3.98 -5.13 31.07
C VAL A 129 3.04 -4.11 30.44
N THR A 130 3.18 -2.83 30.78
CA THR A 130 2.44 -1.76 30.12
C THR A 130 3.20 -1.29 28.87
N ALA A 131 2.61 -1.46 27.69
CA ALA A 131 3.13 -0.98 26.42
C ALA A 131 2.36 0.27 25.96
N GLY A 132 3.04 1.40 25.89
CA GLY A 132 2.53 2.63 25.28
C GLY A 132 2.82 2.67 23.79
N VAL A 133 1.87 3.14 22.98
CA VAL A 133 1.97 3.18 21.53
C VAL A 133 1.68 4.59 21.04
N VAL A 134 2.50 5.09 20.11
CA VAL A 134 2.24 6.33 19.35
C VAL A 134 2.13 6.00 17.86
N GLY A 135 1.09 6.50 17.19
CA GLY A 135 0.92 6.35 15.74
C GLY A 135 1.24 7.64 15.00
N CYS A 136 1.84 7.53 13.81
CA CYS A 136 2.15 8.67 12.95
C CYS A 136 2.00 8.29 11.48
N THR A 137 1.34 9.13 10.68
CA THR A 137 1.24 8.91 9.23
C THR A 137 2.43 9.52 8.48
N THR A 138 2.56 9.22 7.18
CA THR A 138 3.62 9.78 6.31
C THR A 138 3.59 11.31 6.30
N PRO A 139 4.74 12.01 6.36
CA PRO A 139 4.77 13.46 6.25
C PRO A 139 4.33 13.96 4.87
N ASP A 140 4.35 13.10 3.85
CA ASP A 140 3.98 13.44 2.48
C ASP A 140 2.48 13.32 2.19
N LEU A 141 1.64 13.05 3.20
CA LEU A 141 0.19 12.83 3.05
C LEU A 141 -0.47 13.85 2.10
N PHE A 142 -0.20 15.15 2.22
CA PHE A 142 -0.79 16.21 1.37
C PHE A 142 -0.54 16.04 -0.12
N ARG A 143 0.55 15.37 -0.50
CA ARG A 143 0.86 15.09 -1.91
C ARG A 143 0.16 13.84 -2.41
N LEU A 144 -0.24 12.95 -1.50
CA LEU A 144 -0.73 11.60 -1.82
C LEU A 144 -2.25 11.50 -1.77
N ILE A 145 -2.94 12.46 -1.15
CA ILE A 145 -4.40 12.42 -0.99
C ILE A 145 -5.10 13.52 -1.79
N ARG A 146 -6.32 13.21 -2.24
CA ARG A 146 -7.14 14.12 -3.06
C ARG A 146 -7.63 15.32 -2.24
N GLU A 147 -8.19 15.05 -1.06
CA GLU A 147 -8.68 16.06 -0.14
C GLU A 147 -7.54 16.55 0.74
N ARG A 148 -6.85 17.61 0.30
CA ARG A 148 -5.75 18.19 1.06
C ARG A 148 -6.31 18.87 2.33
N PRO A 149 -5.84 18.47 3.54
CA PRO A 149 -6.22 19.16 4.75
C PRO A 149 -5.77 20.62 4.70
N GLU A 150 -6.56 21.52 5.28
CA GLU A 150 -6.23 22.95 5.32
C GLU A 150 -5.02 23.26 6.19
N VAL A 151 -4.75 22.40 7.19
CA VAL A 151 -3.68 22.58 8.18
C VAL A 151 -2.54 21.60 7.90
N PRO A 152 -1.27 22.06 7.81
CA PRO A 152 -0.10 21.20 7.69
C PRO A 152 0.00 20.15 8.79
N LEU A 153 0.57 18.99 8.46
CA LEU A 153 0.87 17.94 9.42
C LEU A 153 1.93 18.43 10.41
N ALA A 154 1.80 18.03 11.67
CA ALA A 154 2.84 18.27 12.65
C ALA A 154 4.09 17.42 12.34
N GLY A 155 5.27 17.95 12.66
CA GLY A 155 6.53 17.23 12.43
C GLY A 155 6.62 15.93 13.24
N MET A 156 6.90 14.82 12.56
CA MET A 156 7.02 13.46 13.13
C MET A 156 7.90 13.42 14.39
N ALA A 157 9.11 13.98 14.33
CA ALA A 157 10.03 14.01 15.47
C ALA A 157 9.45 14.71 16.70
N GLY A 158 8.70 15.80 16.48
CA GLY A 158 8.08 16.57 17.55
C GLY A 158 6.94 15.82 18.22
N VAL A 159 6.06 15.20 17.43
CA VAL A 159 4.90 14.46 17.98
C VAL A 159 5.32 13.17 18.66
N ILE A 160 6.20 12.37 18.04
CA ILE A 160 6.68 11.11 18.61
C ILE A 160 7.52 11.38 19.86
N GLY A 161 8.43 12.36 19.82
CA GLY A 161 9.26 12.67 20.97
C GLY A 161 8.46 13.13 22.19
N ARG A 162 7.38 13.90 22.00
CA ARG A 162 6.46 14.27 23.09
C ARG A 162 5.69 13.06 23.60
N ALA A 163 5.04 12.30 22.71
CA ALA A 163 4.26 11.13 23.07
C ALA A 163 5.09 10.09 23.84
N ALA A 164 6.31 9.81 23.38
CA ALA A 164 7.22 8.87 24.04
C ALA A 164 7.53 9.29 25.48
N ARG A 165 7.86 10.57 25.71
CA ARG A 165 8.12 11.09 27.06
C ARG A 165 6.88 11.04 27.95
N THR A 166 5.70 11.36 27.40
CA THR A 166 4.43 11.28 28.13
C THR A 166 4.14 9.83 28.55
N LEU A 167 4.16 8.89 27.61
CA LEU A 167 3.91 7.46 27.88
C LEU A 167 4.87 6.88 28.92
N ARG A 168 6.16 7.26 28.86
CA ARG A 168 7.14 6.91 29.91
C ARG A 168 6.80 7.51 31.27
N GLY A 169 6.43 8.80 31.31
CA GLY A 169 6.03 9.47 32.54
C GLY A 169 4.76 8.88 33.16
N GLU A 170 3.89 8.30 32.34
CA GLU A 170 2.68 7.57 32.74
C GLU A 170 2.95 6.12 33.18
N GLY A 171 4.22 5.68 33.15
CA GLY A 171 4.62 4.37 33.67
C GLY A 171 4.66 3.25 32.63
N CYS A 172 4.62 3.55 31.33
CA CYS A 172 4.77 2.51 30.30
C CYS A 172 6.18 1.90 30.32
N ASP A 173 6.26 0.59 30.55
CA ASP A 173 7.49 -0.20 30.52
C ASP A 173 8.12 -0.23 29.11
N LEU A 174 7.27 -0.26 28.08
CA LEU A 174 7.68 -0.18 26.68
C LEU A 174 6.98 0.95 25.93
N VAL A 175 7.66 1.59 25.00
CA VAL A 175 7.11 2.58 24.06
C VAL A 175 7.37 2.13 22.64
N ILE A 176 6.29 2.02 21.87
CA ILE A 176 6.26 1.55 20.49
C ILE A 176 5.86 2.73 19.60
N ALA A 177 6.64 3.00 18.56
CA ALA A 177 6.25 3.94 17.51
C ALA A 177 5.76 3.17 16.29
N ILE A 178 4.50 3.37 15.92
CA ILE A 178 3.96 2.92 14.63
C ILE A 178 4.02 4.11 13.69
N VAL A 179 4.81 4.01 12.63
CA VAL A 179 5.02 5.08 11.67
C VAL A 179 4.70 4.56 10.28
N HIS A 180 3.74 5.18 9.61
CA HIS A 180 3.48 4.93 8.20
C HIS A 180 4.48 5.68 7.31
N ASP A 181 5.75 5.33 7.48
CA ASP A 181 6.89 5.68 6.65
C ASP A 181 7.92 4.55 6.85
N GLY A 182 8.86 4.37 5.94
CA GLY A 182 9.72 3.19 6.00
C GLY A 182 10.97 3.23 5.15
N VAL A 183 11.66 2.10 5.11
CA VAL A 183 12.90 1.90 4.39
C VAL A 183 12.63 1.77 2.89
N ASP A 184 13.11 2.77 2.15
CA ASP A 184 13.09 2.76 0.70
C ASP A 184 13.87 1.55 0.14
N TRP A 185 13.57 1.18 -1.10
CA TRP A 185 14.22 0.06 -1.76
C TRP A 185 14.20 0.24 -3.28
N ARG A 186 15.00 -0.58 -3.97
CA ARG A 186 14.95 -0.68 -5.43
C ARG A 186 15.26 -2.10 -5.91
N PRO A 187 14.77 -2.50 -7.08
CA PRO A 187 15.25 -3.69 -7.76
C PRO A 187 16.77 -3.63 -8.00
N GLY A 188 17.43 -4.77 -7.94
CA GLY A 188 18.83 -4.95 -8.27
C GLY A 188 19.08 -6.32 -8.91
N PRO A 189 20.30 -6.59 -9.40
CA PRO A 189 20.61 -7.80 -10.17
C PRO A 189 20.37 -9.13 -9.42
N ARG A 190 20.32 -9.10 -8.08
CA ARG A 190 20.17 -10.28 -7.21
C ARG A 190 18.97 -10.15 -6.26
N GLY A 191 17.90 -9.48 -6.69
CA GLY A 191 16.69 -9.26 -5.90
C GLY A 191 16.50 -7.80 -5.52
N VAL A 192 16.11 -7.52 -4.28
CA VAL A 192 15.85 -6.16 -3.80
C VAL A 192 17.05 -5.61 -3.02
N ARG A 193 17.41 -4.34 -3.28
CA ARG A 193 18.36 -3.58 -2.47
C ARG A 193 17.59 -2.61 -1.57
N HIS A 194 17.76 -2.76 -0.25
CA HIS A 194 17.24 -1.83 0.75
C HIS A 194 18.10 -0.56 0.82
N LEU A 195 17.45 0.59 1.01
CA LEU A 195 18.03 1.93 1.00
C LEU A 195 17.62 2.69 2.28
N PRO A 196 18.16 2.32 3.45
CA PRO A 196 17.68 2.84 4.73
C PRO A 196 18.05 4.31 5.00
N ALA A 197 18.85 4.95 4.15
CA ALA A 197 19.45 6.26 4.45
C ALA A 197 18.42 7.36 4.75
N ARG A 198 17.35 7.46 3.95
CA ARG A 198 16.29 8.46 4.16
C ARG A 198 15.56 8.21 5.47
N PHE A 199 15.06 6.99 5.67
CA PHE A 199 14.32 6.62 6.87
C PHE A 199 15.19 6.74 8.13
N ALA A 200 16.44 6.28 8.09
CA ALA A 200 17.40 6.46 9.17
C ALA A 200 17.59 7.96 9.49
N ALA A 201 17.69 8.84 8.50
CA ALA A 201 17.76 10.28 8.76
C ALA A 201 16.48 10.81 9.43
N ALA A 202 15.30 10.37 8.97
CA ALA A 202 14.01 10.79 9.50
C ALA A 202 13.78 10.38 10.97
N ILE A 203 14.23 9.18 11.36
CA ILE A 203 14.02 8.66 12.72
C ILE A 203 15.13 9.07 13.71
N ARG A 204 16.32 9.46 13.23
CA ARG A 204 17.48 9.81 14.06
C ARG A 204 17.15 10.72 15.26
N PRO A 205 16.33 11.78 15.13
CA PRO A 205 16.07 12.70 16.23
C PRO A 205 15.31 12.09 17.42
N TRP A 206 14.68 10.92 17.25
CA TRP A 206 13.73 10.40 18.24
C TRP A 206 13.80 8.88 18.43
N ALA A 207 14.49 8.11 17.57
CA ALA A 207 14.53 6.65 17.65
C ALA A 207 14.97 6.13 19.03
N HIS A 208 15.89 6.83 19.69
CA HIS A 208 16.38 6.49 21.03
C HIS A 208 15.35 6.69 22.16
N LEU A 209 14.20 7.29 21.88
CA LEU A 209 13.13 7.53 22.86
C LEU A 209 12.10 6.40 22.92
N VAL A 210 12.17 5.43 21.99
CA VAL A 210 11.23 4.31 21.85
C VAL A 210 11.99 2.99 21.79
N ASP A 211 11.34 1.87 22.09
CA ASP A 211 11.99 0.55 22.13
C ASP A 211 11.87 -0.21 20.82
N VAL A 212 10.85 0.09 20.01
CA VAL A 212 10.66 -0.50 18.69
C VAL A 212 9.88 0.43 17.79
N ILE A 213 10.22 0.42 16.51
CA ILE A 213 9.53 1.13 15.44
C ILE A 213 8.88 0.10 14.52
N VAL A 214 7.57 0.19 14.33
CA VAL A 214 6.81 -0.55 13.33
C VAL A 214 6.58 0.38 12.15
N ALA A 215 7.08 0.01 10.97
CA ALA A 215 7.17 0.85 9.78
C ALA A 215 6.41 0.25 8.58
N GLY A 216 6.14 1.07 7.56
CA GLY A 216 5.36 0.68 6.38
C GLY A 216 5.59 1.62 5.18
N HIS A 217 4.53 1.92 4.42
CA HIS A 217 4.42 2.92 3.36
C HIS A 217 5.24 2.65 2.10
N THR A 218 6.54 2.45 2.25
CA THR A 218 7.47 2.31 1.12
C THR A 218 7.34 0.97 0.40
N LEU A 219 6.53 0.06 0.95
CA LEU A 219 6.36 -1.33 0.52
C LEU A 219 7.68 -2.13 0.48
N GLY A 220 8.73 -1.60 1.11
CA GLY A 220 10.00 -2.30 1.29
C GLY A 220 9.94 -3.30 2.43
N ARG A 221 11.10 -3.90 2.71
CA ARG A 221 11.30 -4.76 3.87
C ARG A 221 12.50 -4.31 4.69
N TRP A 222 12.36 -4.33 6.00
CA TRP A 222 13.44 -4.17 6.96
C TRP A 222 13.12 -4.87 8.28
N ILE A 223 13.98 -5.80 8.69
CA ILE A 223 13.92 -6.45 10.01
C ILE A 223 15.32 -6.33 10.61
N GLY A 224 15.50 -5.39 11.53
CA GLY A 224 16.82 -5.10 12.08
C GLY A 224 16.85 -3.83 12.90
N THR A 225 18.02 -3.21 13.00
CA THR A 225 18.23 -2.05 13.89
C THR A 225 18.65 -0.82 13.11
N LEU A 226 18.11 0.34 13.47
CA LEU A 226 18.57 1.65 13.02
C LEU A 226 18.75 2.55 14.24
N HIS A 227 19.92 3.19 14.36
CA HIS A 227 20.32 4.01 15.53
C HIS A 227 20.17 3.30 16.89
N GLY A 228 20.41 1.99 16.93
CA GLY A 228 20.27 1.20 18.16
C GLY A 228 18.84 0.75 18.47
N THR A 229 17.84 1.22 17.72
CA THR A 229 16.43 0.86 17.92
C THR A 229 15.97 -0.21 16.92
N PRO A 230 15.32 -1.30 17.36
CA PRO A 230 14.59 -2.23 16.50
C PRO A 230 13.62 -1.54 15.55
N VAL A 231 13.63 -1.96 14.28
CA VAL A 231 12.71 -1.53 13.23
C VAL A 231 12.15 -2.77 12.55
N LEU A 232 10.82 -2.85 12.52
CA LEU A 232 10.05 -3.90 11.86
C LEU A 232 9.24 -3.30 10.72
N GLN A 233 9.56 -3.71 9.50
CA GLN A 233 8.81 -3.44 8.29
C GLN A 233 8.83 -4.75 7.48
N PRO A 234 7.91 -5.69 7.73
CA PRO A 234 7.80 -6.88 6.89
C PRO A 234 7.35 -6.52 5.47
N TRP A 235 7.46 -7.50 4.56
CA TRP A 235 6.85 -7.36 3.23
C TRP A 235 5.33 -7.09 3.32
N ALA A 236 4.85 -6.20 2.45
CA ALA A 236 3.45 -5.80 2.32
C ALA A 236 2.51 -6.96 1.96
N PHE A 237 1.21 -6.66 1.87
CA PHE A 237 0.14 -7.56 1.41
C PHE A 237 -0.08 -8.81 2.27
N GLY A 238 0.35 -8.76 3.53
CA GLY A 238 0.28 -9.91 4.44
C GLY A 238 1.18 -11.07 3.99
N GLN A 239 2.22 -10.82 3.18
CA GLN A 239 3.18 -11.84 2.77
C GLN A 239 4.11 -12.26 3.92
N GLU A 240 4.33 -11.36 4.86
CA GLU A 240 5.28 -11.55 5.95
C GLU A 240 4.78 -10.86 7.21
N ILE A 241 5.12 -11.42 8.36
CA ILE A 241 4.92 -10.85 9.69
C ILE A 241 6.29 -10.53 10.26
N GLY A 242 6.47 -9.32 10.79
CA GLY A 242 7.66 -8.94 11.52
C GLY A 242 7.49 -9.23 13.01
N VAL A 243 8.52 -9.75 13.68
CA VAL A 243 8.46 -10.02 15.12
C VAL A 243 9.72 -9.53 15.81
N VAL A 244 9.55 -8.82 16.92
CA VAL A 244 10.60 -8.64 17.93
C VAL A 244 10.16 -9.29 19.23
N GLU A 245 11.05 -10.09 19.81
CA GLU A 245 10.88 -10.75 21.09
C GLU A 245 11.73 -10.03 22.13
N PHE A 246 11.11 -9.66 23.26
CA PHE A 246 11.78 -9.05 24.39
C PHE A 246 12.03 -10.09 25.49
N ASP A 247 13.21 -10.04 26.12
CA ASP A 247 13.55 -10.89 27.27
C ASP A 247 12.91 -10.40 28.59
N SER A 248 13.20 -11.10 29.68
CA SER A 248 12.72 -10.77 31.03
C SER A 248 13.15 -9.37 31.54
N ALA A 249 14.22 -8.78 30.98
CA ALA A 249 14.68 -7.42 31.25
C ALA A 249 14.14 -6.39 30.24
N LEU A 250 13.18 -6.80 29.40
CA LEU A 250 12.59 -6.01 28.33
C LEU A 250 13.63 -5.47 27.34
N LYS A 251 14.69 -6.25 27.08
CA LYS A 251 15.64 -5.98 26.00
C LYS A 251 15.28 -6.79 24.75
N PRO A 252 15.47 -6.22 23.54
CA PRO A 252 15.27 -6.97 22.30
C PRO A 252 16.22 -8.17 22.26
N ALA A 253 15.68 -9.38 22.33
CA ALA A 253 16.44 -10.62 22.34
C ALA A 253 16.54 -11.25 20.96
N ARG A 254 15.46 -11.15 20.17
CA ARG A 254 15.39 -11.72 18.82
C ARG A 254 14.50 -10.87 17.92
N MET A 255 14.93 -10.69 16.67
CA MET A 255 14.11 -10.12 15.61
C MET A 255 14.09 -11.09 14.44
N TYR A 256 12.93 -11.34 13.89
CA TYR A 256 12.77 -12.19 12.72
C TYR A 256 11.51 -11.80 11.96
N ALA A 257 11.33 -12.46 10.83
CA ALA A 257 10.07 -12.43 10.14
C ALA A 257 9.68 -13.82 9.69
N GLU A 258 8.37 -14.04 9.56
CA GLU A 258 7.79 -15.31 9.15
C GLU A 258 6.71 -15.09 8.09
N THR A 259 6.62 -16.02 7.15
CA THR A 259 5.51 -16.07 6.19
C THR A 259 4.31 -16.72 6.90
N PRO A 260 3.08 -16.17 6.80
CA PRO A 260 1.92 -16.70 7.50
C PRO A 260 1.55 -18.16 7.23
N GLY A 261 1.97 -18.71 6.09
CA GLY A 261 1.67 -20.07 5.68
C GLY A 261 1.10 -20.13 4.27
N PRO A 262 0.48 -21.26 3.88
CA PRO A 262 -0.13 -21.39 2.55
C PRO A 262 -1.34 -20.45 2.38
N PRO A 263 -1.70 -20.11 1.13
CA PRO A 263 -2.91 -19.36 0.81
C PRO A 263 -4.17 -19.93 1.47
N ALA A 264 -4.90 -19.07 2.19
CA ALA A 264 -6.16 -19.42 2.83
C ALA A 264 -7.30 -18.48 2.36
N PRO A 265 -8.46 -19.02 1.92
CA PRO A 265 -9.59 -18.20 1.50
C PRO A 265 -10.08 -17.25 2.60
N TRP A 266 -10.44 -16.03 2.20
CA TRP A 266 -11.09 -15.06 3.07
C TRP A 266 -12.60 -15.20 3.00
N HIS A 267 -13.22 -15.41 4.17
CA HIS A 267 -14.68 -15.51 4.35
C HIS A 267 -15.24 -14.39 5.23
N GLY A 268 -14.40 -13.44 5.64
CA GLY A 268 -14.82 -12.28 6.40
C GLY A 268 -15.52 -11.22 5.55
N HIS A 269 -15.66 -10.01 6.09
CA HIS A 269 -16.28 -8.88 5.42
C HIS A 269 -15.72 -8.67 4.01
N GLY A 270 -16.62 -8.49 3.04
CA GLY A 270 -16.28 -8.35 1.63
C GLY A 270 -15.86 -9.64 0.91
N GLY A 271 -15.78 -10.79 1.59
CA GLY A 271 -15.49 -12.09 0.97
C GLY A 271 -16.48 -12.46 -0.14
N ASP A 272 -17.79 -12.25 0.10
CA ASP A 272 -18.83 -12.48 -0.91
C ASP A 272 -18.74 -11.51 -2.09
N LEU A 273 -18.34 -10.25 -1.84
CA LEU A 273 -18.11 -9.26 -2.90
C LEU A 273 -16.95 -9.69 -3.80
N ILE A 274 -15.87 -10.19 -3.20
CA ILE A 274 -14.73 -10.76 -3.93
C ILE A 274 -15.20 -11.97 -4.74
N ALA A 275 -15.91 -12.92 -4.12
CA ALA A 275 -16.40 -14.11 -4.79
C ALA A 275 -17.33 -13.78 -5.98
N ALA A 276 -18.25 -12.83 -5.80
CA ALA A 276 -19.14 -12.36 -6.86
C ALA A 276 -18.38 -11.64 -7.98
N ALA A 277 -17.33 -10.86 -7.66
CA ALA A 277 -16.48 -10.24 -8.69
C ALA A 277 -15.63 -11.29 -9.43
N ARG A 278 -15.17 -12.34 -8.76
CA ARG A 278 -14.43 -13.44 -9.39
C ARG A 278 -15.30 -14.32 -10.29
N SER A 279 -16.60 -14.43 -10.04
CA SER A 279 -17.50 -15.23 -10.90
C SER A 279 -17.85 -14.55 -12.22
N ARG A 280 -17.53 -13.25 -12.38
CA ARG A 280 -17.76 -12.49 -13.60
C ARG A 280 -16.50 -12.45 -14.45
N VAL A 281 -16.41 -13.33 -15.43
CA VAL A 281 -15.34 -13.33 -16.44
C VAL A 281 -15.53 -12.14 -17.37
N VAL A 282 -14.47 -11.34 -17.52
CA VAL A 282 -14.41 -10.14 -18.37
C VAL A 282 -13.78 -10.47 -19.73
N GLY A 283 -12.85 -11.42 -19.76
CA GLY A 283 -12.15 -11.82 -20.98
C GLY A 283 -11.12 -12.90 -20.72
N THR A 284 -10.25 -13.14 -21.71
CA THR A 284 -9.15 -14.09 -21.59
C THR A 284 -7.83 -13.49 -22.05
N LEU A 285 -6.74 -13.83 -21.35
CA LEU A 285 -5.37 -13.47 -21.74
C LEU A 285 -4.60 -14.70 -22.18
N ALA A 286 -3.88 -14.61 -23.30
CA ALA A 286 -3.09 -15.74 -23.80
C ALA A 286 -1.83 -15.99 -22.96
N ARG A 287 -1.36 -14.96 -22.25
CA ARG A 287 -0.15 -14.97 -21.44
C ARG A 287 -0.26 -14.00 -20.27
N PRO A 288 0.53 -14.18 -19.20
CA PRO A 288 0.47 -13.24 -18.09
C PRO A 288 1.02 -11.87 -18.47
N LEU A 289 0.44 -10.83 -17.88
CA LEU A 289 0.93 -9.46 -17.96
C LEU A 289 1.57 -9.08 -16.63
N ARG A 290 2.74 -8.44 -16.70
CA ARG A 290 3.48 -8.02 -15.51
C ARG A 290 3.91 -6.56 -15.61
N ASN A 291 3.88 -5.87 -14.47
CA ASN A 291 4.65 -4.66 -14.27
C ASN A 291 6.02 -5.02 -13.70
N ARG A 292 7.08 -4.99 -14.53
CA ARG A 292 8.45 -5.18 -14.03
C ARG A 292 8.95 -3.83 -13.51
N LEU A 293 9.16 -3.75 -12.20
CA LEU A 293 9.84 -2.64 -11.55
C LEU A 293 11.19 -2.37 -12.24
N GLY A 294 11.29 -1.24 -12.93
CA GLY A 294 12.54 -0.54 -13.28
C GLY A 294 13.66 -1.31 -13.99
N THR A 295 13.42 -2.49 -14.58
CA THR A 295 14.52 -3.36 -15.07
C THR A 295 14.36 -3.89 -16.48
N ASP A 296 13.19 -3.72 -17.12
CA ASP A 296 13.00 -4.23 -18.48
C ASP A 296 12.37 -3.19 -19.41
N ARG A 297 13.26 -2.48 -20.14
CA ARG A 297 12.89 -1.59 -21.25
C ARG A 297 12.60 -2.34 -22.55
N SER A 298 12.78 -3.66 -22.58
CA SER A 298 12.84 -4.44 -23.83
C SER A 298 11.51 -5.05 -24.28
N LEU A 299 10.43 -4.87 -23.53
CA LEU A 299 9.09 -5.33 -23.94
C LEU A 299 8.02 -4.23 -23.82
N PRO A 300 8.00 -3.25 -24.74
CA PRO A 300 7.04 -2.14 -24.67
C PRO A 300 5.58 -2.59 -24.85
N ALA A 301 5.32 -3.60 -25.70
CA ALA A 301 3.96 -3.94 -26.10
C ALA A 301 3.19 -4.84 -25.10
N TYR A 302 3.88 -5.43 -24.11
CA TYR A 302 3.32 -6.54 -23.32
C TYR A 302 3.58 -6.44 -21.82
N SER A 303 3.92 -5.24 -21.34
CA SER A 303 3.85 -4.96 -19.91
C SER A 303 2.40 -4.63 -19.52
N LEU A 304 2.01 -4.97 -18.29
CA LEU A 304 0.68 -4.65 -17.78
C LEU A 304 0.34 -3.15 -17.89
N PRO A 305 1.22 -2.21 -17.50
CA PRO A 305 0.96 -0.78 -17.67
C PRO A 305 0.75 -0.35 -19.12
N ALA A 306 1.53 -0.91 -20.06
CA ALA A 306 1.38 -0.59 -21.48
C ALA A 306 0.08 -1.16 -22.07
N TYR A 307 -0.35 -2.34 -21.62
CA TYR A 307 -1.65 -2.91 -21.98
C TYR A 307 -2.80 -2.00 -21.51
N VAL A 308 -2.74 -1.50 -20.27
CA VAL A 308 -3.74 -0.54 -19.75
C VAL A 308 -3.72 0.76 -20.56
N ALA A 309 -2.54 1.28 -20.89
CA ALA A 309 -2.41 2.46 -21.74
C ALA A 309 -3.03 2.26 -23.13
N ALA A 310 -2.77 1.12 -23.78
CA ALA A 310 -3.35 0.76 -25.06
C ALA A 310 -4.88 0.63 -24.99
N ALA A 311 -5.40 -0.02 -23.94
CA ALA A 311 -6.83 -0.17 -23.70
C ALA A 311 -7.53 1.19 -23.59
N MET A 312 -6.95 2.13 -22.83
CA MET A 312 -7.47 3.50 -22.71
C MET A 312 -7.48 4.24 -24.06
N ALA A 313 -6.42 4.09 -24.85
CA ALA A 313 -6.34 4.74 -26.16
C ALA A 313 -7.39 4.17 -27.14
N GLY A 314 -7.53 2.85 -27.20
CA GLY A 314 -8.50 2.17 -28.06
C GLY A 314 -9.94 2.54 -27.70
N ALA A 315 -10.30 2.48 -26.42
CA ALA A 315 -11.66 2.76 -25.95
C ALA A 315 -12.09 4.24 -26.10
N ASN A 316 -11.13 5.15 -26.31
CA ASN A 316 -11.39 6.59 -26.48
C ASN A 316 -10.95 7.12 -27.86
N ASP A 317 -10.76 6.23 -28.85
CA ASP A 317 -10.32 6.55 -30.22
C ASP A 317 -9.12 7.52 -30.29
N CYS A 318 -8.09 7.21 -29.51
CA CYS A 318 -6.87 7.99 -29.41
C CYS A 318 -5.68 7.28 -30.06
N ASP A 319 -4.72 8.05 -30.55
CA ASP A 319 -3.48 7.54 -31.14
C ASP A 319 -2.46 7.12 -30.08
N ILE A 320 -2.60 7.68 -28.87
CA ILE A 320 -1.64 7.58 -27.78
C ILE A 320 -2.40 7.23 -26.50
N GLY A 321 -1.84 6.33 -25.70
CA GLY A 321 -2.28 6.00 -24.36
C GLY A 321 -1.16 6.26 -23.37
N ILE A 322 -1.47 6.95 -22.27
CA ILE A 322 -0.51 7.20 -21.20
C ILE A 322 -1.13 6.80 -19.87
N PHE A 323 -0.63 5.69 -19.33
CA PHE A 323 -1.01 5.22 -18.01
C PHE A 323 0.04 5.67 -16.99
N GLY A 324 -0.39 6.47 -16.00
CA GLY A 324 0.46 6.76 -14.85
C GLY A 324 0.55 5.54 -13.95
N CYS A 325 1.76 5.05 -13.69
CA CYS A 325 1.96 3.91 -12.81
C CYS A 325 1.52 4.23 -11.37
N TRP A 326 1.36 3.20 -10.55
CA TRP A 326 0.96 3.30 -9.15
C TRP A 326 1.81 4.29 -8.34
N SER A 327 3.09 4.43 -8.68
CA SER A 327 3.99 5.41 -8.07
C SER A 327 3.55 6.85 -8.22
N ILE A 328 2.85 7.18 -9.32
CA ILE A 328 2.25 8.51 -9.50
C ILE A 328 0.95 8.62 -8.71
N ALA A 329 0.13 7.57 -8.73
CA ALA A 329 -1.18 7.58 -8.08
C ALA A 329 -1.08 7.65 -6.55
N THR A 330 -0.07 7.00 -5.94
CA THR A 330 -0.02 6.80 -4.49
C THR A 330 1.35 7.08 -3.87
N GLY A 331 2.37 7.41 -4.66
CA GLY A 331 3.75 7.54 -4.18
C GLY A 331 4.45 6.20 -3.94
N GLN A 332 3.80 5.06 -4.20
CA GLN A 332 4.35 3.73 -3.89
C GLN A 332 4.65 2.92 -5.17
N PRO A 333 5.69 2.08 -5.18
CA PRO A 333 5.99 1.25 -6.33
C PRO A 333 4.97 0.10 -6.49
N PRO A 334 4.60 -0.28 -7.72
CA PRO A 334 3.74 -1.44 -7.95
C PRO A 334 4.49 -2.73 -7.57
N LEU A 335 3.92 -3.52 -6.66
CA LEU A 335 4.49 -4.80 -6.25
C LEU A 335 3.74 -6.00 -6.83
N ASP A 336 4.49 -7.08 -7.01
CA ASP A 336 3.98 -8.37 -7.45
C ASP A 336 2.92 -8.91 -6.48
N GLY A 337 1.92 -9.59 -7.02
CA GLY A 337 0.65 -9.78 -6.36
C GLY A 337 -0.33 -8.69 -6.78
N VAL A 338 -0.75 -7.86 -5.83
CA VAL A 338 -1.93 -7.01 -5.96
C VAL A 338 -1.84 -6.03 -7.13
N LEU A 339 -0.65 -5.51 -7.46
CA LEU A 339 -0.52 -4.33 -8.32
C LEU A 339 0.21 -4.58 -9.64
N ALA A 340 1.01 -5.64 -9.71
CA ALA A 340 1.98 -5.82 -10.78
C ALA A 340 1.82 -7.13 -11.57
N TRP A 341 0.78 -7.93 -11.31
CA TRP A 341 0.61 -9.22 -11.95
C TRP A 341 -0.84 -9.54 -12.32
N LEU A 342 -1.01 -10.02 -13.56
CA LEU A 342 -2.25 -10.57 -14.10
C LEU A 342 -1.93 -11.89 -14.80
N ASP A 343 -2.59 -12.97 -14.40
CA ASP A 343 -2.37 -14.31 -14.95
C ASP A 343 -2.89 -14.46 -16.39
N ALA A 344 -2.38 -15.47 -17.09
CA ALA A 344 -3.01 -15.97 -18.32
C ALA A 344 -4.30 -16.73 -17.99
N GLY A 345 -5.18 -16.87 -18.97
CA GLY A 345 -6.48 -17.53 -18.84
C GLY A 345 -7.61 -16.54 -18.60
N GLU A 346 -8.64 -16.96 -17.87
CA GLU A 346 -9.80 -16.12 -17.56
C GLU A 346 -9.39 -14.93 -16.67
N VAL A 347 -9.75 -13.73 -17.12
CA VAL A 347 -9.60 -12.50 -16.34
C VAL A 347 -10.97 -12.10 -15.82
N THR A 348 -11.06 -11.82 -14.53
CA THR A 348 -12.34 -11.57 -13.85
C THR A 348 -12.51 -10.09 -13.50
N GLU A 349 -13.73 -9.70 -13.14
CA GLU A 349 -14.02 -8.36 -12.63
C GLU A 349 -13.20 -8.06 -11.36
N ALA A 350 -12.93 -9.08 -10.54
CA ALA A 350 -12.06 -8.97 -9.39
C ALA A 350 -10.61 -8.58 -9.76
N ASP A 351 -10.09 -9.07 -10.89
CA ASP A 351 -8.76 -8.71 -11.37
C ASP A 351 -8.71 -7.26 -11.85
N VAL A 352 -9.73 -6.81 -12.57
CA VAL A 352 -9.84 -5.41 -13.03
C VAL A 352 -9.88 -4.44 -11.84
N LEU A 353 -10.74 -4.72 -10.85
CA LEU A 353 -10.87 -3.89 -9.65
C LEU A 353 -9.59 -3.88 -8.81
N ARG A 354 -8.91 -5.02 -8.70
CA ARG A 354 -7.64 -5.14 -7.98
C ARG A 354 -6.52 -4.35 -8.62
N LEU A 355 -6.41 -4.38 -9.96
CA LEU A 355 -5.35 -3.69 -10.70
C LEU A 355 -5.57 -2.18 -10.78
N VAL A 356 -6.82 -1.75 -10.75
CA VAL A 356 -7.21 -0.33 -10.76
C VAL A 356 -8.17 -0.05 -9.59
N PRO A 357 -7.68 -0.11 -8.34
CA PRO A 357 -8.48 0.02 -7.13
C PRO A 357 -8.68 1.50 -6.71
N TYR A 358 -8.26 2.44 -7.56
CA TYR A 358 -8.38 3.86 -7.31
C TYR A 358 -9.83 4.31 -7.24
N SER A 359 -10.12 5.27 -6.36
CA SER A 359 -11.44 5.91 -6.30
C SER A 359 -11.74 6.72 -7.57
N ASP A 360 -10.71 7.28 -8.20
CA ASP A 360 -10.78 7.98 -9.49
C ASP A 360 -10.09 7.18 -10.59
N ASP A 361 -10.87 6.58 -11.49
CA ASP A 361 -10.38 5.95 -12.71
C ASP A 361 -10.70 6.77 -13.97
N SER A 362 -10.91 8.08 -13.83
CA SER A 362 -11.21 8.93 -14.97
C SER A 362 -10.00 9.14 -15.87
N VAL A 363 -10.30 9.33 -17.15
CA VAL A 363 -9.33 9.56 -18.22
C VAL A 363 -9.56 10.97 -18.77
N VAL A 364 -8.47 11.63 -19.14
CA VAL A 364 -8.48 12.92 -19.83
C VAL A 364 -7.78 12.81 -21.18
N LEU A 365 -8.20 13.64 -22.12
CA LEU A 365 -7.70 13.67 -23.48
C LEU A 365 -6.92 14.96 -23.71
N ALA A 366 -5.79 14.87 -24.42
CA ALA A 366 -5.04 16.04 -24.89
C ALA A 366 -4.28 15.73 -26.19
N SER A 367 -3.94 16.76 -26.95
CA SER A 367 -3.07 16.61 -28.12
C SER A 367 -1.59 16.66 -27.74
N LEU A 368 -0.83 15.67 -28.20
CA LEU A 368 0.62 15.58 -27.97
C LEU A 368 1.38 15.67 -29.28
N THR A 369 2.48 16.43 -29.26
CA THR A 369 3.46 16.49 -30.34
C THR A 369 4.45 15.33 -30.23
N GLU A 370 5.23 15.11 -31.29
CA GLU A 370 6.31 14.14 -31.29
C GLU A 370 7.38 14.45 -30.24
N SER A 371 7.67 15.73 -30.01
CA SER A 371 8.59 16.17 -28.96
C SER A 371 8.06 15.84 -27.56
N ASP A 372 6.76 16.05 -27.31
CA ASP A 372 6.14 15.70 -26.03
C ASP A 372 6.24 14.19 -25.79
N LEU A 373 5.89 13.38 -26.78
CA LEU A 373 5.92 11.93 -26.70
C LEU A 373 7.34 11.40 -26.43
N ALA A 374 8.34 11.97 -27.12
CA ALA A 374 9.75 11.63 -26.91
C ALA A 374 10.24 11.97 -25.50
N ARG A 375 9.71 13.03 -24.87
CA ARG A 375 10.02 13.40 -23.48
C ARG A 375 9.37 12.46 -22.48
N LEU A 376 8.08 12.19 -22.64
CA LEU A 376 7.31 11.34 -21.73
C LEU A 376 7.80 9.89 -21.73
N ARG A 377 8.25 9.35 -22.87
CA ARG A 377 8.88 8.01 -22.96
C ARG A 377 10.16 7.84 -22.13
N ARG A 378 10.77 8.93 -21.67
CA ARG A 378 11.97 8.87 -20.81
C ARG A 378 11.64 8.74 -19.33
N ARG A 379 10.38 8.96 -18.94
CA ARG A 379 9.90 8.76 -17.58
C ARG A 379 9.73 7.27 -17.29
N ASP A 380 10.09 6.87 -16.08
CA ASP A 380 10.00 5.49 -15.56
C ASP A 380 8.69 5.23 -14.79
N ASP A 381 7.96 6.29 -14.46
CA ASP A 381 6.68 6.28 -13.77
C ASP A 381 5.47 6.41 -14.71
N LEU A 382 5.71 6.51 -16.03
CA LEU A 382 4.68 6.51 -17.08
C LEU A 382 4.85 5.31 -18.02
N ALA A 383 3.74 4.68 -18.36
CA ALA A 383 3.67 3.74 -19.48
C ALA A 383 3.04 4.42 -20.68
N VAL A 384 3.76 4.44 -21.79
CA VAL A 384 3.36 5.12 -23.02
C VAL A 384 3.17 4.10 -24.13
N TRP A 385 1.93 3.96 -24.59
CA TRP A 385 1.57 3.24 -25.80
C TRP A 385 1.23 4.25 -26.90
N ALA A 386 1.62 4.00 -28.15
CA ALA A 386 1.29 4.91 -29.25
C ALA A 386 1.32 4.20 -30.61
N ARG A 387 0.30 4.44 -31.45
CA ARG A 387 0.25 4.02 -32.87
C ARG A 387 0.82 5.08 -33.84
N ALA A 388 0.97 6.31 -33.37
CA ALA A 388 1.48 7.44 -34.14
C ALA A 388 2.52 8.25 -33.33
N PRO A 389 3.44 8.99 -33.98
CA PRO A 389 4.43 9.79 -33.27
C PRO A 389 3.83 11.04 -32.60
N ARG A 390 2.61 11.42 -32.96
CA ARG A 390 1.85 12.57 -32.44
C ARG A 390 0.36 12.27 -32.61
N GLY A 391 -0.49 12.97 -31.86
CA GLY A 391 -1.94 12.81 -32.03
C GLY A 391 -2.70 13.02 -30.73
N ARG A 392 -3.95 12.54 -30.72
CA ARG A 392 -4.81 12.60 -29.54
C ARG A 392 -4.37 11.52 -28.55
N ALA A 393 -4.20 11.91 -27.28
CA ALA A 393 -3.72 11.04 -26.23
C ALA A 393 -4.77 10.89 -25.13
N ALA A 394 -5.09 9.65 -24.76
CA ALA A 394 -5.85 9.31 -23.57
C ALA A 394 -4.89 9.09 -22.40
N MET A 395 -5.11 9.76 -21.27
CA MET A 395 -4.25 9.63 -20.09
C MET A 395 -5.03 9.62 -18.79
N THR A 396 -4.48 8.93 -17.78
CA THR A 396 -5.08 8.89 -16.44
C THR A 396 -5.13 10.28 -15.84
N ARG A 397 -6.30 10.71 -15.33
CA ARG A 397 -6.48 12.07 -14.81
C ARG A 397 -5.44 12.44 -13.74
N TYR A 398 -5.16 11.53 -12.82
CA TYR A 398 -4.19 11.78 -11.75
C TYR A 398 -2.76 12.03 -12.25
N ALA A 399 -2.38 11.53 -13.43
CA ALA A 399 -1.06 11.75 -14.02
C ALA A 399 -0.98 13.05 -14.84
N SER A 400 -2.12 13.68 -15.14
CA SER A 400 -2.19 14.80 -16.09
C SER A 400 -1.41 16.03 -15.62
N THR A 401 -1.45 16.35 -14.32
CA THR A 401 -0.69 17.46 -13.73
C THR A 401 0.82 17.21 -13.81
N GLU A 402 1.27 16.00 -13.48
CA GLU A 402 2.68 15.60 -13.56
C GLU A 402 3.19 15.60 -15.01
N ILE A 403 2.34 15.20 -15.97
CA ILE A 403 2.65 15.25 -17.40
C ILE A 403 2.82 16.72 -17.86
N ALA A 404 1.86 17.59 -17.54
CA ALA A 404 1.92 19.00 -17.92
C ALA A 404 3.15 19.71 -17.31
N ALA A 405 3.41 19.46 -16.02
CA ALA A 405 4.59 19.98 -15.32
C ALA A 405 5.90 19.51 -15.99
N HIS A 406 6.00 18.22 -16.31
CA HIS A 406 7.19 17.67 -16.99
C HIS A 406 7.40 18.27 -18.39
N LEU A 407 6.33 18.55 -19.12
CA LEU A 407 6.40 19.19 -20.44
C LEU A 407 6.73 20.68 -20.36
N GLY A 408 6.48 21.34 -19.22
CA GLY A 408 6.78 22.75 -19.03
C GLY A 408 5.89 23.67 -19.87
N ARG A 409 4.71 23.20 -20.26
CA ARG A 409 3.71 23.95 -21.02
C ARG A 409 2.29 23.52 -20.61
N PRO A 410 1.28 24.40 -20.70
CA PRO A 410 -0.09 24.00 -20.47
C PRO A 410 -0.54 22.99 -21.52
N LEU A 411 -1.37 22.04 -21.07
CA LEU A 411 -2.15 21.13 -21.90
C LEU A 411 -3.62 21.44 -21.64
N GLU A 412 -4.39 21.54 -22.72
CA GLU A 412 -5.85 21.57 -22.63
C GLU A 412 -6.34 20.14 -22.48
N PHE A 413 -7.01 19.87 -21.36
CA PHE A 413 -7.52 18.54 -21.03
C PHE A 413 -9.03 18.50 -21.21
N GLU A 414 -9.50 17.57 -22.02
CA GLU A 414 -10.91 17.24 -22.16
C GLU A 414 -11.23 15.99 -21.34
N PRO A 415 -12.41 15.87 -20.70
CA PRO A 415 -12.83 14.60 -20.11
C PRO A 415 -13.03 13.55 -21.21
N ALA A 416 -12.59 12.32 -20.96
CA ALA A 416 -12.86 11.19 -21.83
C ALA A 416 -14.18 10.51 -21.44
N ASP A 417 -14.85 9.89 -22.42
CA ASP A 417 -16.10 9.17 -22.18
C ASP A 417 -15.89 7.85 -21.40
N THR A 418 -14.73 7.21 -21.62
CA THR A 418 -14.42 5.89 -21.05
C THR A 418 -13.24 5.96 -20.09
N GLY A 419 -13.49 5.65 -18.81
CA GLY A 419 -12.47 5.55 -17.75
C GLY A 419 -11.55 4.33 -17.89
N VAL A 420 -10.58 4.18 -16.99
CA VAL A 420 -9.55 3.12 -17.04
C VAL A 420 -10.17 1.72 -16.90
N ARG A 421 -11.03 1.47 -15.90
CA ARG A 421 -11.62 0.13 -15.70
C ARG A 421 -12.53 -0.28 -16.86
N PRO A 422 -13.47 0.56 -17.35
CA PRO A 422 -14.25 0.23 -18.54
C PRO A 422 -13.38 0.00 -19.78
N SER A 423 -12.33 0.81 -19.99
CA SER A 423 -11.38 0.61 -21.11
C SER A 423 -10.71 -0.75 -21.03
N LEU A 424 -10.26 -1.15 -19.83
CA LEU A 424 -9.64 -2.45 -19.61
C LEU A 424 -10.62 -3.61 -19.87
N ARG A 425 -11.89 -3.46 -19.47
CA ARG A 425 -12.93 -4.47 -19.75
C ARG A 425 -13.17 -4.66 -21.25
N ILE A 426 -13.23 -3.56 -22.01
CA ILE A 426 -13.39 -3.60 -23.47
C ILE A 426 -12.19 -4.32 -24.10
N ALA A 427 -10.97 -3.93 -23.75
CA ALA A 427 -9.76 -4.55 -24.30
C ALA A 427 -9.68 -6.06 -24.00
N LEU A 428 -10.05 -6.48 -22.79
CA LEU A 428 -10.06 -7.88 -22.38
C LEU A 428 -11.14 -8.70 -23.09
N SER A 429 -12.32 -8.12 -23.34
CA SER A 429 -13.44 -8.83 -23.98
C SER A 429 -13.22 -9.02 -25.49
N GLU A 430 -12.45 -8.14 -26.13
CA GLU A 430 -12.05 -8.26 -27.54
C GLU A 430 -10.94 -9.29 -27.78
N GLY A 431 -10.31 -9.80 -26.71
CA GLY A 431 -9.18 -10.73 -26.72
C GLY A 431 -7.84 -10.04 -27.02
N ASP A 432 -6.71 -10.72 -26.77
CA ASP A 432 -5.37 -10.29 -27.18
C ASP A 432 -5.33 -10.12 -28.71
N ARG A 433 -5.70 -8.95 -29.23
CA ARG A 433 -5.40 -8.60 -30.62
C ARG A 433 -3.93 -8.19 -30.69
N PRO A 434 -3.08 -8.91 -31.43
CA PRO A 434 -1.73 -8.44 -31.70
C PRO A 434 -1.85 -7.19 -32.60
N GLY A 435 -1.77 -6.01 -31.98
CA GLY A 435 -1.66 -4.71 -32.64
C GLY A 435 -0.24 -4.18 -32.56
#